data_AF-A0A7Z0WM03-F1
#
_entry.id   AF-A0A7Z0WM03-F1
#
_cell.length_a   1.000
_cell.length_b   1.000
_cell.length_c   1.000
_cell.angle_alpha   90.00
_cell.angle_beta   90.00
_cell.angle_gamma   90.00
#
_symmetry.space_group_name_H-M   'P 1'
#
loop_
_entity.id
_entity.type
_entity.pdbx_description
1 polymer ?
#
loop_
_entity_poly.entity_id
_entity_poly.type
_entity_poly.pdbx_seq_one_letter_code
_entity_poly.pdbx_strand_id
1 'polypeptide(L)'
;MTGLREVLALQARVWTFLEGLDDATVLAIIDGTTTLTTTGAAPTGKQAGEPAREPAGEPAMTPQRLALRLGTLSGERERHALLDTSGLTTTELRQVARLCGLRNYSRLRRDDLVTRLAGHDQAPAPEPAADPPPAPPPTPRPTPTPTPRPTPRPRPEPVAEPVAVPGAEASRIDAAAVAATLRATETEEQGADYLRSQELGRDDLLAVAAELRLTRVDRLSQPELARRVLKQAIGARRKFSGLRKW
;
A
#
# COMPACT_ATOMS: atom_id res chain seq x y z
N MET A 1 2.12 -40.99 -42.95
CA MET A 1 0.68 -40.66 -42.71
C MET A 1 0.22 -40.98 -41.28
N THR A 2 0.83 -41.94 -40.56
CA THR A 2 0.45 -42.33 -39.18
C THR A 2 0.77 -41.28 -38.12
N GLY A 3 1.96 -40.67 -38.15
CA GLY A 3 2.33 -39.64 -37.17
C GLY A 3 1.41 -38.40 -37.18
N LEU A 4 0.84 -38.05 -38.34
CA LEU A 4 -0.09 -36.92 -38.43
C LEU A 4 -1.45 -37.24 -37.78
N ARG A 5 -1.90 -38.50 -37.83
CA ARG A 5 -3.12 -38.94 -37.14
C ARG A 5 -2.92 -39.00 -35.63
N GLU A 6 -1.74 -39.41 -35.17
CA GLU A 6 -1.39 -39.45 -33.75
C GLU A 6 -1.31 -38.04 -33.14
N VAL A 7 -0.71 -37.09 -33.86
CA VAL A 7 -0.66 -35.68 -33.42
C VAL A 7 -2.07 -35.07 -33.36
N LEU A 8 -2.93 -35.33 -34.36
CA LEU A 8 -4.32 -34.85 -34.32
C LEU A 8 -5.12 -35.48 -33.17
N ALA A 9 -4.92 -36.76 -32.90
CA ALA A 9 -5.57 -37.44 -31.77
C ALA A 9 -5.08 -36.89 -30.42
N LEU A 10 -3.78 -36.62 -30.28
CA LEU A 10 -3.24 -35.99 -29.08
C LEU A 10 -3.80 -34.57 -28.90
N GLN A 11 -3.82 -33.78 -29.97
CA GLN A 11 -4.36 -32.42 -29.94
C GLN A 11 -5.84 -32.42 -29.55
N ALA A 12 -6.65 -33.33 -30.08
CA ALA A 12 -8.06 -33.47 -29.70
C ALA A 12 -8.21 -33.81 -28.21
N ARG A 13 -7.39 -34.71 -27.67
CA ARG A 13 -7.42 -35.07 -26.24
C ARG A 13 -6.99 -33.93 -25.34
N VAL A 14 -6.02 -33.12 -25.77
CA VAL A 14 -5.62 -31.90 -25.04
C VAL A 14 -6.75 -30.88 -25.05
N TRP A 15 -7.43 -30.67 -26.18
CA TRP A 15 -8.58 -29.75 -26.23
C TRP A 15 -9.72 -30.20 -25.32
N THR A 16 -10.11 -31.47 -25.34
CA THR A 16 -11.15 -31.99 -24.43
C THR A 16 -10.74 -31.85 -22.96
N PHE A 17 -9.45 -32.00 -22.64
CA PHE A 17 -8.95 -31.77 -21.29
C PHE A 17 -9.07 -30.29 -20.89
N LEU A 18 -8.71 -29.37 -21.79
CA LEU A 18 -8.81 -27.92 -21.56
C LEU A 18 -10.27 -27.43 -21.46
N GLU A 19 -11.21 -28.02 -22.22
CA GLU A 19 -12.65 -27.71 -22.11
C GLU A 19 -13.23 -28.02 -20.72
N GLY A 20 -12.64 -28.98 -20.00
CA GLY A 20 -13.05 -29.32 -18.64
C GLY A 20 -12.48 -28.41 -17.55
N LEU A 21 -11.54 -27.50 -17.90
CA LEU A 21 -10.92 -26.57 -16.97
C LEU A 21 -11.65 -25.22 -17.00
N ASP A 22 -11.75 -24.60 -15.84
CA ASP A 22 -12.21 -23.22 -15.74
C ASP A 22 -11.16 -22.24 -16.30
N ASP A 23 -11.62 -21.10 -16.84
CA ASP A 23 -10.77 -20.09 -17.47
C ASP A 23 -9.66 -19.58 -16.54
N ALA A 24 -9.91 -19.52 -15.23
CA ALA A 24 -8.92 -19.08 -14.25
C ALA A 24 -7.77 -20.11 -14.12
N THR A 25 -8.09 -21.40 -14.11
CA THR A 25 -7.10 -22.48 -14.12
C THR A 25 -6.31 -22.52 -15.42
N VAL A 26 -6.96 -22.30 -16.58
CA VAL A 26 -6.27 -22.20 -17.87
C VAL A 26 -5.26 -21.04 -17.87
N LEU A 27 -5.66 -19.86 -17.39
CA LEU A 27 -4.76 -18.71 -17.27
C LEU A 27 -3.62 -18.95 -16.28
N ALA A 28 -3.88 -19.64 -15.17
CA ALA A 28 -2.85 -20.00 -14.20
C ALA A 28 -1.79 -20.96 -14.78
N ILE A 29 -2.21 -21.87 -15.66
CA ILE A 29 -1.28 -22.75 -16.39
C ILE A 29 -0.45 -21.95 -17.40
N ILE A 30 -1.06 -21.00 -18.13
CA ILE A 30 -0.36 -20.15 -19.11
C ILE A 30 0.66 -19.23 -18.43
N ASP A 31 0.30 -18.65 -17.28
CA ASP A 31 1.18 -17.78 -16.49
C ASP A 31 2.22 -18.58 -15.66
N GLY A 32 2.16 -19.91 -15.72
CA GLY A 32 3.11 -20.80 -15.04
C GLY A 32 2.95 -20.86 -13.52
N THR A 33 1.84 -20.37 -12.99
CA THR A 33 1.52 -20.40 -11.55
C THR A 33 0.95 -21.75 -11.11
N THR A 34 0.44 -22.53 -12.06
CA THR A 34 0.00 -23.92 -11.86
C THR A 34 0.67 -24.84 -12.86
N THR A 35 1.18 -25.98 -12.39
CA THR A 35 1.81 -27.00 -13.24
C THR A 35 0.99 -28.28 -13.26
N LEU A 36 0.78 -28.86 -14.44
CA LEU A 36 0.16 -30.18 -14.57
C LEU A 36 1.15 -31.27 -14.20
N THR A 37 0.91 -31.97 -13.10
CA THR A 37 1.71 -33.13 -12.70
C THR A 37 1.10 -34.41 -13.25
N THR A 38 1.89 -35.21 -13.98
CA THR A 38 1.45 -36.52 -14.45
C THR A 38 1.48 -37.52 -13.30
N THR A 39 0.34 -37.81 -12.69
CA THR A 39 0.24 -38.82 -11.63
C THR A 39 0.36 -40.22 -12.23
N GLY A 40 1.55 -40.80 -12.16
CA GLY A 40 1.79 -42.24 -12.28
C GLY A 40 1.69 -42.90 -10.90
N ALA A 41 0.98 -44.03 -10.80
CA ALA A 41 0.56 -44.75 -9.60
C ALA A 41 1.62 -45.05 -8.48
N ALA A 42 1.32 -44.59 -7.23
CA ALA A 42 1.36 -45.19 -5.86
C ALA A 42 2.59 -46.02 -5.33
N PRO A 43 2.78 -46.32 -3.99
CA PRO A 43 1.87 -46.16 -2.83
C PRO A 43 2.45 -45.65 -1.45
N THR A 44 1.54 -45.15 -0.61
CA THR A 44 1.42 -45.08 0.89
C THR A 44 2.65 -45.07 1.84
N GLY A 45 2.66 -44.08 2.78
CA GLY A 45 3.31 -44.16 4.10
C GLY A 45 3.03 -42.95 5.02
N LYS A 46 2.35 -43.16 6.17
CA LYS A 46 2.35 -42.28 7.37
C LYS A 46 3.71 -42.51 8.12
N GLN A 47 4.36 -41.61 8.85
CA GLN A 47 3.90 -40.77 9.96
C GLN A 47 5.04 -39.81 10.44
N ALA A 48 4.65 -38.58 10.84
CA ALA A 48 5.11 -37.71 11.94
C ALA A 48 6.61 -37.37 12.20
N GLY A 49 6.90 -36.06 12.26
CA GLY A 49 8.06 -35.45 12.93
C GLY A 49 8.35 -34.01 12.48
N GLU A 50 7.69 -33.00 13.08
CA GLU A 50 8.02 -31.56 12.99
C GLU A 50 9.30 -31.22 13.81
N PRO A 51 9.93 -30.02 13.72
CA PRO A 51 9.54 -28.84 12.95
C PRO A 51 10.69 -28.06 12.26
N ALA A 52 10.49 -27.65 11.01
CA ALA A 52 11.01 -26.38 10.48
C ALA A 52 10.61 -26.18 9.00
N ARG A 53 10.01 -25.01 8.74
CA ARG A 53 9.80 -24.37 7.42
C ARG A 53 8.88 -25.10 6.44
N GLU A 54 7.58 -24.83 6.58
CA GLU A 54 6.65 -24.88 5.46
C GLU A 54 6.60 -23.52 4.76
N PRO A 55 7.12 -23.38 3.53
CA PRO A 55 6.59 -22.39 2.60
C PRO A 55 5.28 -22.92 2.02
N ALA A 56 4.17 -22.37 2.51
CA ALA A 56 2.91 -22.16 1.80
C ALA A 56 2.43 -23.32 0.89
N GLY A 57 1.89 -24.38 1.51
CA GLY A 57 0.88 -25.22 0.87
C GLY A 57 -0.41 -24.44 0.65
N GLU A 58 -1.06 -24.70 -0.49
CA GLU A 58 -2.45 -24.46 -0.91
C GLU A 58 -3.28 -23.46 -0.09
N PRO A 59 -3.98 -22.48 -0.71
CA PRO A 59 -4.81 -21.54 0.04
C PRO A 59 -6.03 -22.27 0.61
N ALA A 60 -5.90 -22.82 1.82
CA ALA A 60 -7.00 -23.19 2.68
C ALA A 60 -8.01 -22.04 2.65
N MET A 61 -9.29 -22.37 2.48
CA MET A 61 -10.37 -21.39 2.35
C MET A 61 -10.34 -20.41 3.53
N THR A 62 -9.68 -19.27 3.39
CA THR A 62 -9.49 -18.36 4.51
C THR A 62 -10.82 -17.70 4.88
N PRO A 63 -11.06 -17.33 6.16
CA PRO A 63 -12.30 -16.67 6.56
C PRO A 63 -12.53 -15.35 5.80
N GLN A 64 -11.46 -14.69 5.35
CA GLN A 64 -11.53 -13.47 4.52
C GLN A 64 -12.00 -13.78 3.10
N ARG A 65 -11.43 -14.81 2.47
CA ARG A 65 -11.81 -15.23 1.12
C ARG A 65 -13.24 -15.74 1.09
N LEU A 66 -13.66 -16.44 2.14
CA LEU A 66 -15.04 -16.90 2.27
C LEU A 66 -16.01 -15.74 2.50
N ALA A 67 -15.68 -14.76 3.34
CA ALA A 67 -16.50 -13.56 3.53
C ALA A 67 -16.68 -12.78 2.21
N LEU A 68 -15.62 -12.67 1.40
CA LEU A 68 -15.70 -12.04 0.09
C LEU A 68 -16.60 -12.82 -0.87
N ARG A 69 -16.47 -14.16 -0.94
CA ARG A 69 -17.32 -15.01 -1.79
C ARG A 69 -18.78 -14.99 -1.34
N LEU A 70 -19.06 -14.93 -0.05
CA LEU A 70 -20.43 -14.78 0.45
C LEU A 70 -21.07 -13.47 -0.03
N GLY A 71 -20.31 -12.39 -0.15
CA GLY A 71 -20.80 -11.12 -0.70
C GLY A 71 -21.07 -11.14 -2.21
N THR A 72 -20.45 -12.07 -2.94
CA THR A 72 -20.70 -12.25 -4.40
C THR A 72 -21.90 -13.15 -4.70
N LEU A 73 -22.37 -13.92 -3.71
CA LEU A 73 -23.46 -14.89 -3.90
C LEU A 73 -24.79 -14.27 -3.46
N SER A 74 -25.72 -14.15 -4.41
CA SER A 74 -27.06 -13.59 -4.16
C SER A 74 -28.01 -14.61 -3.50
N GLY A 75 -27.77 -15.92 -3.72
CA GLY A 75 -28.63 -16.99 -3.20
C GLY A 75 -28.30 -17.44 -1.77
N GLU A 76 -29.30 -17.49 -0.88
CA GLU A 76 -29.17 -18.06 0.47
C GLU A 76 -28.73 -19.53 0.44
N ARG A 77 -29.31 -20.34 -0.46
CA ARG A 77 -28.95 -21.76 -0.63
C ARG A 77 -27.50 -21.96 -1.07
N GLU A 78 -27.01 -21.09 -1.95
CA GLU A 78 -25.63 -21.14 -2.46
C GLU A 78 -24.63 -20.74 -1.37
N ARG A 79 -24.97 -19.71 -0.58
CA ARG A 79 -24.18 -19.31 0.59
C ARG A 79 -24.11 -20.41 1.64
N HIS A 80 -25.22 -21.11 1.88
CA HIS A 80 -25.26 -22.27 2.77
C HIS A 80 -24.36 -23.41 2.27
N ALA A 81 -24.47 -23.78 1.00
CA ALA A 81 -23.64 -24.83 0.39
C ALA A 81 -22.14 -24.48 0.44
N LEU A 82 -21.78 -23.21 0.22
CA LEU A 82 -20.39 -22.75 0.34
C LEU A 82 -19.87 -22.86 1.78
N LEU A 83 -20.69 -22.51 2.78
CA LEU A 83 -20.33 -22.62 4.19
C LEU A 83 -20.16 -24.08 4.63
N ASP A 84 -21.01 -24.98 4.15
CA ASP A 84 -20.92 -26.41 4.44
C ASP A 84 -19.68 -27.04 3.80
N THR A 85 -19.39 -26.69 2.55
CA THR A 85 -18.23 -27.22 1.80
C THR A 85 -16.90 -26.60 2.22
N SER A 86 -16.91 -25.46 2.92
CA SER A 86 -15.71 -24.74 3.34
C SER A 86 -14.84 -25.49 4.35
N GLY A 87 -15.39 -26.47 5.08
CA GLY A 87 -14.66 -27.22 6.11
C GLY A 87 -14.15 -26.38 7.29
N LEU A 88 -14.47 -25.08 7.35
CA LEU A 88 -14.01 -24.16 8.39
C LEU A 88 -14.43 -24.60 9.78
N THR A 89 -13.65 -24.31 10.80
CA THR A 89 -14.00 -24.53 12.21
C THR A 89 -15.01 -23.47 12.71
N THR A 90 -15.65 -23.72 13.87
CA THR A 90 -16.58 -22.76 14.46
C THR A 90 -15.93 -21.40 14.78
N THR A 91 -14.64 -21.39 15.13
CA THR A 91 -13.88 -20.16 15.39
C THR A 91 -13.71 -19.33 14.12
N GLU A 92 -13.39 -19.99 13.00
CA GLU A 92 -13.22 -19.32 11.71
C GLU A 92 -14.55 -18.82 11.16
N LEU A 93 -15.65 -19.58 11.32
CA LEU A 93 -16.99 -19.10 10.98
C LEU A 93 -17.40 -17.87 11.79
N ARG A 94 -16.98 -17.76 13.06
CA ARG A 94 -17.20 -16.54 13.85
C ARG A 94 -16.39 -15.36 13.33
N GLN A 95 -15.18 -15.62 12.82
CA GLN A 95 -14.36 -14.60 12.17
C GLN A 95 -15.01 -14.13 10.86
N VAL A 96 -15.57 -15.04 10.06
CA VAL A 96 -16.39 -14.69 8.87
C VAL A 96 -17.58 -13.83 9.30
N ALA A 97 -18.33 -14.23 10.33
CA ALA A 97 -19.45 -13.46 10.85
C ALA A 97 -19.05 -12.05 11.32
N ARG A 98 -17.87 -11.91 11.93
CA ARG A 98 -17.30 -10.61 12.29
C ARG A 98 -17.01 -9.76 11.05
N LEU A 99 -16.41 -10.34 10.02
CA LEU A 99 -16.10 -9.65 8.76
C LEU A 99 -17.37 -9.23 8.01
N CYS A 100 -18.42 -10.04 8.07
CA CYS A 100 -19.73 -9.72 7.53
C CYS A 100 -20.54 -8.74 8.40
N GLY A 101 -20.02 -8.31 9.56
CA GLY A 101 -20.68 -7.32 10.42
C GLY A 101 -21.86 -7.86 11.25
N LEU A 102 -22.01 -9.18 11.37
CA LEU A 102 -23.04 -9.78 12.22
C LEU A 102 -22.82 -9.40 13.69
N ARG A 103 -23.87 -9.45 14.51
CA ARG A 103 -23.81 -9.25 15.97
C ARG A 103 -24.52 -10.41 16.68
N ASN A 104 -24.27 -10.58 17.97
CA ASN A 104 -24.91 -11.60 18.83
C ASN A 104 -24.68 -13.06 18.38
N TYR A 105 -23.59 -13.34 17.68
CA TYR A 105 -23.25 -14.68 17.18
C TYR A 105 -22.37 -15.51 18.13
N SER A 106 -21.86 -14.92 19.21
CA SER A 106 -20.89 -15.56 20.11
C SER A 106 -21.40 -16.81 20.82
N ARG A 107 -22.72 -16.93 21.00
CA ARG A 107 -23.39 -18.07 21.67
C ARG A 107 -23.98 -19.09 20.68
N LEU A 108 -23.91 -18.82 19.38
CA LEU A 108 -24.49 -19.69 18.36
C LEU A 108 -23.63 -20.93 18.17
N ARG A 109 -24.30 -22.07 17.95
CA ARG A 109 -23.66 -23.30 17.47
C ARG A 109 -23.32 -23.16 16.01
N ARG A 110 -22.52 -24.10 15.49
CA ARG A 110 -22.06 -24.08 14.09
C ARG A 110 -23.23 -23.94 13.12
N ASP A 111 -24.25 -24.78 13.25
CA ASP A 111 -25.40 -24.80 12.33
C ASP A 111 -26.20 -23.49 12.35
N ASP A 112 -26.44 -22.94 13.55
CA ASP A 112 -27.14 -21.65 13.69
C ASP A 112 -26.32 -20.49 13.12
N LEU A 113 -24.98 -20.57 13.23
CA LEU A 113 -24.05 -19.58 12.69
C LEU A 113 -24.02 -19.63 11.16
N VAL A 114 -24.02 -20.83 10.57
CA VAL A 114 -24.12 -21.03 9.12
C VAL A 114 -25.46 -20.49 8.61
N THR A 115 -26.56 -20.82 9.28
CA THR A 115 -27.91 -20.31 8.94
C THR A 115 -27.94 -18.78 9.01
N ARG A 116 -27.38 -18.19 10.07
CA ARG A 116 -27.29 -16.73 10.22
C ARG A 116 -26.44 -16.06 9.14
N LEU A 117 -25.34 -16.68 8.72
CA LEU A 117 -24.47 -16.18 7.65
C LEU A 117 -25.13 -16.30 6.27
N ALA A 118 -25.82 -17.41 6.02
CA ALA A 118 -26.54 -17.66 4.78
C ALA A 118 -27.83 -16.81 4.65
N GLY A 119 -28.47 -16.48 5.78
CA GLY A 119 -29.64 -15.59 5.81
C GLY A 119 -29.30 -14.11 6.02
N HIS A 120 -28.03 -13.77 6.26
CA HIS A 120 -27.64 -12.36 6.38
C HIS A 120 -27.69 -11.74 5.00
N ASP A 121 -28.73 -10.96 4.72
CA ASP A 121 -28.78 -10.12 3.54
C ASP A 121 -27.63 -9.11 3.64
N GLN A 122 -26.48 -9.42 3.01
CA GLN A 122 -25.53 -8.37 2.70
C GLN A 122 -26.26 -7.51 1.69
N ALA A 123 -26.74 -6.36 2.16
CA ALA A 123 -27.11 -5.25 1.30
C ALA A 123 -26.05 -5.19 0.20
N PRO A 124 -26.45 -5.17 -1.09
CA PRO A 124 -25.54 -5.37 -2.20
C PRO A 124 -24.33 -4.48 -1.98
N ALA A 125 -23.14 -5.09 -2.03
CA ALA A 125 -21.91 -4.34 -2.16
C ALA A 125 -22.17 -3.27 -3.24
N PRO A 126 -21.82 -1.98 -3.00
CA PRO A 126 -22.10 -0.94 -3.97
C PRO A 126 -21.61 -1.43 -5.33
N GLU A 127 -22.49 -1.40 -6.33
CA GLU A 127 -22.15 -1.71 -7.72
C GLU A 127 -20.77 -1.12 -8.03
N PRO A 128 -19.88 -1.85 -8.73
CA PRO A 128 -18.66 -1.25 -9.22
C PRO A 128 -19.07 -0.04 -10.05
N ALA A 129 -18.86 1.15 -9.49
CA ALA A 129 -19.14 2.40 -10.15
C ALA A 129 -18.48 2.33 -11.53
N ALA A 130 -19.28 2.56 -12.58
CA ALA A 130 -18.83 2.52 -13.96
C ALA A 130 -17.45 3.16 -14.09
N ASP A 131 -16.50 2.38 -14.62
CA ASP A 131 -15.13 2.82 -14.84
C ASP A 131 -15.17 4.16 -15.59
N PRO A 132 -14.58 5.25 -15.05
CA PRO A 132 -14.63 6.54 -15.72
C PRO A 132 -14.03 6.40 -17.13
N PRO A 133 -14.61 7.07 -18.15
CA PRO A 133 -14.09 6.99 -19.51
C PRO A 133 -12.60 7.34 -19.53
N PRO A 134 -11.79 6.69 -20.40
CA PRO A 134 -10.36 6.92 -20.45
C PRO A 134 -10.09 8.41 -20.63
N ALA A 135 -9.27 8.96 -19.74
CA ALA A 135 -8.90 10.36 -19.76
C ALA A 135 -8.29 10.72 -21.12
N PRO A 136 -8.63 11.90 -21.70
CA PRO A 136 -8.06 12.31 -22.97
C PRO A 136 -6.53 12.35 -22.89
N PRO A 137 -5.83 12.01 -23.98
CA PRO A 137 -4.37 12.00 -23.99
C PRO A 137 -3.81 13.37 -23.59
N PRO A 138 -2.72 13.42 -22.81
CA PRO A 138 -2.14 14.68 -22.39
C PRO A 138 -1.73 15.50 -23.62
N THR A 139 -2.22 16.73 -23.71
CA THR A 139 -1.81 17.70 -24.73
C THR A 139 -0.29 17.91 -24.65
N PRO A 140 0.43 17.89 -25.79
CA PRO A 140 1.86 18.13 -25.80
C PRO A 140 2.15 19.52 -25.26
N ARG A 141 2.96 19.57 -24.20
CA ARG A 141 3.38 20.81 -23.53
C ARG A 141 4.21 21.64 -24.52
N PRO A 142 3.92 22.93 -24.74
CA PRO A 142 4.71 23.77 -25.64
C PRO A 142 6.17 23.83 -25.20
N THR A 143 7.05 23.65 -26.17
CA THR A 143 8.51 23.72 -26.03
C THR A 143 8.89 25.10 -25.48
N PRO A 144 9.66 25.19 -24.38
CA PRO A 144 10.08 26.48 -23.86
C PRO A 144 11.03 27.17 -24.84
N THR A 145 10.63 28.34 -25.33
CA THR A 145 11.47 29.24 -26.12
C THR A 145 12.72 29.62 -25.32
N PRO A 146 13.94 29.56 -25.88
CA PRO A 146 15.15 29.93 -25.16
C PRO A 146 15.08 31.39 -24.73
N THR A 147 15.24 31.62 -23.42
CA THR A 147 15.26 32.95 -22.82
C THR A 147 16.57 33.67 -23.22
N PRO A 148 16.51 34.93 -23.69
CA PRO A 148 17.72 35.66 -24.06
C PRO A 148 18.65 35.84 -22.86
N ARG A 149 19.95 35.67 -23.12
CA ARG A 149 21.05 35.75 -22.16
C ARG A 149 21.04 37.11 -21.45
N PRO A 150 21.14 37.15 -20.10
CA PRO A 150 21.16 38.41 -19.37
C PRO A 150 22.41 39.22 -19.72
N THR A 151 22.19 40.49 -20.03
CA THR A 151 23.23 41.52 -20.19
C THR A 151 24.01 41.65 -18.87
N PRO A 152 25.35 41.72 -18.89
CA PRO A 152 26.13 41.88 -17.66
C PRO A 152 25.80 43.22 -16.98
N ARG A 153 25.35 43.16 -15.72
CA ARG A 153 25.18 44.33 -14.85
C ARG A 153 26.56 44.88 -14.45
N PRO A 154 26.71 46.20 -14.31
CA PRO A 154 27.95 46.80 -13.82
C PRO A 154 28.24 46.37 -12.38
N ARG A 155 29.54 46.17 -12.13
CA ARG A 155 30.18 45.75 -10.89
C ARG A 155 29.79 46.67 -9.72
N PRO A 156 29.35 46.15 -8.56
CA PRO A 156 29.11 46.97 -7.38
C PRO A 156 30.46 47.47 -6.82
N GLU A 157 30.49 48.77 -6.49
CA GLU A 157 31.53 49.41 -5.70
C GLU A 157 31.58 48.83 -4.27
N PRO A 158 32.74 48.94 -3.58
CA PRO A 158 32.94 48.26 -2.31
C PRO A 158 32.11 48.86 -1.17
N VAL A 159 31.31 47.97 -0.58
CA VAL A 159 30.98 47.82 0.85
C VAL A 159 30.93 49.12 1.67
N ALA A 160 29.72 49.65 1.84
CA ALA A 160 29.34 50.25 3.10
C ALA A 160 28.76 49.16 4.03
N GLU A 161 29.14 49.25 5.29
CA GLU A 161 28.81 48.40 6.43
C GLU A 161 27.33 47.97 6.50
N PRO A 162 27.01 46.80 7.11
CA PRO A 162 25.64 46.32 7.18
C PRO A 162 24.80 47.21 8.09
N VAL A 163 24.02 48.11 7.49
CA VAL A 163 22.89 48.73 8.18
C VAL A 163 21.78 47.70 8.21
N ALA A 164 21.64 47.05 9.36
CA ALA A 164 20.50 46.21 9.70
C ALA A 164 19.20 46.97 9.35
N VAL A 165 18.35 46.35 8.54
CA VAL A 165 16.98 46.82 8.32
C VAL A 165 16.15 46.28 9.50
N PRO A 166 15.66 47.12 10.43
CA PRO A 166 14.72 46.68 11.45
C PRO A 166 13.33 46.74 10.82
N GLY A 167 12.86 45.60 10.32
CA GLY A 167 11.61 45.54 9.56
C GLY A 167 10.98 44.15 9.56
N ALA A 168 11.12 43.41 10.65
CA ALA A 168 10.25 42.30 11.01
C ALA A 168 10.23 42.25 12.54
N GLU A 169 9.11 42.62 13.14
CA GLU A 169 8.90 42.58 14.58
C GLU A 169 9.26 41.20 15.15
N ALA A 170 10.35 41.18 15.92
CA ALA A 170 10.60 40.38 17.11
C ALA A 170 10.22 38.89 17.08
N SER A 171 10.89 38.10 16.23
CA SER A 171 11.34 36.79 16.72
C SER A 171 12.63 37.02 17.49
N ARG A 172 12.70 36.62 18.77
CA ARG A 172 13.95 36.71 19.58
C ARG A 172 15.07 35.82 19.03
N ILE A 173 14.79 35.00 18.02
CA ILE A 173 15.64 33.91 17.55
C ILE A 173 16.05 34.17 16.10
N ASP A 174 17.34 34.01 15.83
CA ASP A 174 17.86 34.01 14.45
C ASP A 174 17.42 32.71 13.74
N ALA A 175 16.36 32.83 12.94
CA ALA A 175 15.79 31.72 12.18
C ALA A 175 16.80 31.10 11.21
N ALA A 176 17.73 31.88 10.67
CA ALA A 176 18.78 31.38 9.78
C ALA A 176 19.81 30.55 10.55
N ALA A 177 20.19 30.98 11.76
CA ALA A 177 21.06 30.21 12.64
C ALA A 177 20.42 28.88 13.07
N VAL A 178 19.13 28.89 13.42
CA VAL A 178 18.38 27.67 13.75
C VAL A 178 18.32 26.73 12.55
N ALA A 179 18.03 27.23 11.35
CA ALA A 179 18.03 26.43 10.12
C ALA A 179 19.42 25.86 9.80
N ALA A 180 20.51 26.58 10.09
CA ALA A 180 21.87 26.09 9.93
C ALA A 180 22.19 24.95 10.91
N THR A 181 21.85 25.12 12.20
CA THR A 181 22.03 24.08 13.22
C THR A 181 21.22 22.82 12.89
N LEU A 182 19.97 22.97 12.44
CA LEU A 182 19.12 21.84 12.03
C LEU A 182 19.62 21.11 10.78
N ARG A 183 20.38 21.78 9.90
CA ARG A 183 21.04 21.12 8.76
C ARG A 183 22.30 20.37 9.19
N ALA A 184 22.93 20.78 10.30
CA ALA A 184 24.11 20.15 10.85
C ALA A 184 23.77 18.91 11.71
N THR A 185 22.58 18.86 12.32
CA THR A 185 22.14 17.70 13.12
C THR A 185 21.98 16.43 12.27
N GLU A 186 22.38 15.29 12.83
CA GLU A 186 22.40 14.02 12.11
C GLU A 186 21.08 13.25 12.22
N THR A 187 20.31 13.50 13.30
CA THR A 187 19.08 12.75 13.60
C THR A 187 17.89 13.67 13.79
N GLU A 188 16.71 13.19 13.37
CA GLU A 188 15.43 13.88 13.57
C GLU A 188 15.11 14.06 15.07
N GLU A 189 15.52 13.12 15.91
CA GLU A 189 15.35 13.17 17.36
C GLU A 189 16.16 14.32 18.00
N GLN A 190 17.46 14.42 17.70
CA GLN A 190 18.30 15.52 18.17
C GLN A 190 17.81 16.88 17.66
N GLY A 191 17.36 16.96 16.40
CA GLY A 191 16.75 18.18 15.87
C GLY A 191 15.43 18.54 16.58
N ALA A 192 14.62 17.55 16.93
CA ALA A 192 13.37 17.75 17.68
C ALA A 192 13.63 18.15 19.14
N ASP A 193 14.65 17.61 19.79
CA ASP A 193 15.10 18.03 21.11
C ASP A 193 15.61 19.47 21.07
N TYR A 194 16.41 19.83 20.05
CA TYR A 194 16.88 21.20 19.84
C TYR A 194 15.72 22.18 19.66
N LEU A 195 14.76 21.90 18.77
CA LEU A 195 13.57 22.74 18.59
C LEU A 195 12.75 22.90 19.88
N ARG A 196 12.63 21.84 20.68
CA ARG A 196 11.95 21.90 21.99
C ARG A 196 12.71 22.76 22.99
N SER A 197 14.05 22.69 23.02
CA SER A 197 14.89 23.50 23.91
C SER A 197 14.89 25.00 23.59
N GLN A 198 14.61 25.35 22.33
CA GLN A 198 14.55 26.74 21.88
C GLN A 198 13.18 27.39 22.13
N GLU A 199 12.20 26.65 22.65
CA GLU A 199 10.83 27.12 22.95
C GLU A 199 10.18 27.90 21.78
N LEU A 200 10.49 27.49 20.54
CA LEU A 200 10.08 28.20 19.32
C LEU A 200 8.55 28.21 19.18
N GLY A 201 8.00 29.42 19.06
CA GLY A 201 6.60 29.64 18.77
C GLY A 201 6.25 29.24 17.33
N ARG A 202 4.94 29.26 17.01
CA ARG A 202 4.46 28.98 15.65
C ARG A 202 5.07 29.93 14.62
N ASP A 203 5.17 31.22 14.94
CA ASP A 203 5.66 32.24 14.02
C ASP A 203 7.17 32.12 13.78
N ASP A 204 7.93 31.75 14.82
CA ASP A 204 9.37 31.47 14.69
C ASP A 204 9.62 30.23 13.82
N LEU A 205 8.79 29.19 13.97
CA LEU A 205 8.84 28.00 13.11
C LEU A 205 8.47 28.31 11.66
N LEU A 206 7.59 29.28 11.41
CA LEU A 206 7.28 29.75 10.06
C LEU A 206 8.46 30.52 9.46
N ALA A 207 9.16 31.33 10.25
CA ALA A 207 10.39 32.00 9.82
C ALA A 207 11.48 30.98 9.45
N VAL A 208 11.69 29.96 10.28
CA VAL A 208 12.63 28.86 9.97
C VAL A 208 12.18 28.08 8.73
N ALA A 209 10.87 27.86 8.55
CA ALA A 209 10.34 27.20 7.37
C ALA A 209 10.55 28.02 6.07
N ALA A 210 10.41 29.34 6.15
CA ALA A 210 10.71 30.25 5.04
C ALA A 210 12.20 30.18 4.65
N GLU A 211 13.10 30.15 5.62
CA GLU A 211 14.55 29.94 5.41
C GLU A 211 14.88 28.58 4.78
N LEU A 212 14.10 27.54 5.12
CA LEU A 212 14.20 26.21 4.49
C LEU A 212 13.47 26.11 3.14
N ARG A 213 12.92 27.23 2.64
CA ARG A 213 12.13 27.33 1.40
C ARG A 213 10.93 26.39 1.35
N LEU A 214 10.31 26.13 2.51
CA LEU A 214 9.07 25.38 2.60
C LEU A 214 7.89 26.26 2.16
N THR A 215 7.06 25.72 1.27
CA THR A 215 5.85 26.40 0.79
C THR A 215 4.60 25.68 1.30
N ARG A 216 3.48 26.42 1.40
CA ARG A 216 2.17 25.94 1.87
C ARG A 216 2.21 25.39 3.31
N VAL A 217 2.91 26.10 4.20
CA VAL A 217 3.06 25.69 5.61
C VAL A 217 2.15 26.45 6.58
N ASP A 218 1.45 27.48 6.09
CA ASP A 218 0.66 28.40 6.91
C ASP A 218 -0.57 27.75 7.56
N ARG A 219 -1.10 26.70 6.93
CA ARG A 219 -2.28 25.94 7.39
C ARG A 219 -1.92 24.76 8.30
N LEU A 220 -0.63 24.50 8.51
CA LEU A 220 -0.19 23.35 9.30
C LEU A 220 -0.23 23.68 10.78
N SER A 221 -0.57 22.68 11.60
CA SER A 221 -0.44 22.79 13.05
C SER A 221 1.04 22.91 13.44
N GLN A 222 1.34 23.56 14.56
CA GLN A 222 2.71 23.71 15.07
C GLN A 222 3.52 22.38 15.11
N PRO A 223 2.98 21.24 15.60
CA PRO A 223 3.73 19.98 15.57
C PRO A 223 3.98 19.45 14.16
N GLU A 224 3.05 19.64 13.22
CA GLU A 224 3.22 19.24 11.82
C GLU A 224 4.22 20.14 11.08
N LEU A 225 4.22 21.44 11.40
CA LEU A 225 5.18 22.41 10.90
C LEU A 225 6.61 22.04 11.34
N ALA A 226 6.80 21.78 12.64
CA ALA A 226 8.09 21.34 13.19
C ALA A 226 8.56 20.03 12.53
N ARG A 227 7.66 19.05 12.35
CA ARG A 227 7.97 17.79 11.67
C ARG A 227 8.43 18.01 10.22
N ARG A 228 7.80 18.97 9.51
CA ARG A 228 8.14 19.27 8.11
C ARG A 228 9.45 20.04 7.98
N VAL A 229 9.71 20.97 8.90
CA VAL A 229 11.00 21.68 9.05
C VAL A 229 12.13 20.67 9.28
N LEU A 230 11.97 19.75 10.24
CA LEU A 230 12.96 18.70 10.51
C LEU A 230 13.19 17.79 9.31
N LYS A 231 12.11 17.33 8.67
CA LYS A 231 12.20 16.48 7.48
C LYS A 231 12.90 17.18 6.31
N GLN A 232 12.72 18.48 6.14
CA GLN A 232 13.36 19.26 5.10
C GLN A 232 14.84 19.54 5.39
N ALA A 233 15.17 19.86 6.65
CA ALA A 233 16.54 20.16 7.07
C ALA A 233 17.43 18.90 7.12
N ILE A 234 16.88 17.76 7.59
CA ILE A 234 17.64 16.54 7.90
C ILE A 234 17.38 15.43 6.87
N GLY A 235 16.17 15.35 6.29
CA GLY A 235 15.73 14.23 5.46
C GLY A 235 16.54 14.00 4.18
N ALA A 236 17.26 15.01 3.68
CA ALA A 236 18.19 14.85 2.57
C ALA A 236 19.40 13.96 2.92
N ARG A 237 19.82 13.91 4.19
CA ARG A 237 20.97 13.12 4.69
C ARG A 237 20.60 11.70 5.17
N ARG A 238 19.30 11.41 5.38
CA ARG A 238 18.77 10.10 5.80
C ARG A 238 19.08 8.95 4.82
N LYS A 239 19.55 9.26 3.61
CA LYS A 239 19.96 8.24 2.62
C LYS A 239 21.30 7.54 2.93
N PHE A 240 22.06 7.96 3.96
CA PHE A 240 23.38 7.38 4.23
C PHE A 240 23.61 6.74 5.61
N SER A 241 22.73 6.92 6.60
CA SER A 241 22.94 6.33 7.93
C SER A 241 22.43 4.88 8.08
N GLY A 242 21.70 4.36 7.09
CA GLY A 242 21.23 2.97 7.06
C GLY A 242 22.25 1.94 6.55
N LEU A 243 23.40 2.34 6.00
CA LEU A 243 24.40 1.43 5.42
C LEU A 243 25.53 1.01 6.38
N ARG A 244 25.54 1.45 7.64
CA ARG A 244 26.56 1.06 8.63
C ARG A 244 26.01 0.13 9.71
N LYS A 245 25.15 -0.80 9.34
CA LYS A 245 24.94 -2.04 10.09
C LYS A 245 24.64 -3.09 9.04
N TRP A 246 25.66 -3.84 8.65
CA TRP A 246 25.67 -5.25 8.24
C TRP A 246 27.12 -5.60 7.91
#